data_AF-A0A371WNL8-F1
#
_entry.id   AF-A0A371WNL8-F1
#
_cell.length_a   1.000
_cell.length_b   1.000
_cell.length_c   1.000
_cell.angle_alpha   90.00
_cell.angle_beta   90.00
_cell.angle_gamma   90.00
#
_symmetry.space_group_name_H-M   'P 1'
#
loop_
_entity.id
_entity.type
_entity.pdbx_description
1 polymer ?
#
loop_
_entity_poly.entity_id
_entity_poly.type
_entity_poly.pdbx_seq_one_letter_code
_entity_poly.pdbx_strand_id
1 'polypeptide(L)'
;MSSSVFSVRLDIAAKKRLEALAKSTGRSRSFLAAEAINDYLADNEWQIAGIQKAIESLDANGGVRDGDVRAWIESWDTPAEIARPKPGKA
;
A
#
# COMPACT_ATOMS: atom_id res chain seq x y z
N MET A 1 1.36 7.57 -25.83
CA MET A 1 2.23 7.24 -24.68
C MET A 1 3.55 6.71 -25.23
N SER A 2 4.68 7.16 -24.70
CA SER A 2 5.99 6.61 -25.04
C SER A 2 6.24 5.33 -24.23
N SER A 3 6.66 4.25 -24.89
CA SER A 3 7.11 3.02 -24.23
C SER A 3 8.62 2.90 -24.34
N SER A 4 9.27 2.44 -23.28
CA SER A 4 10.69 2.08 -23.27
C SER A 4 10.85 0.58 -23.01
N VAL A 5 11.91 -0.01 -23.55
CA VAL A 5 12.24 -1.43 -23.35
C VAL A 5 13.41 -1.51 -22.38
N PHE A 6 13.29 -2.41 -21.40
CA PHE A 6 14.40 -2.77 -20.52
C PHE A 6 14.45 -4.29 -20.34
N SER A 7 15.63 -4.80 -20.00
CA SER A 7 15.89 -6.23 -19.84
C SER A 7 15.93 -6.60 -18.37
N VAL A 8 15.12 -7.58 -17.96
CA VAL A 8 15.09 -8.11 -16.59
C VAL A 8 15.67 -9.52 -16.58
N ARG A 9 16.56 -9.79 -15.62
CA ARG A 9 17.04 -11.15 -15.37
C ARG A 9 16.02 -11.88 -14.49
N LEU A 10 15.55 -13.02 -14.99
CA LEU A 10 14.71 -13.94 -14.24
C LEU A 10 15.45 -15.25 -14.05
N ASP A 11 15.23 -15.91 -12.92
CA ASP A 11 15.64 -17.30 -12.79
C ASP A 11 14.82 -18.21 -13.74
N ILE A 12 15.33 -19.41 -13.98
CA ILE A 12 14.73 -20.36 -14.93
C ILE A 12 13.31 -20.75 -14.51
N ALA A 13 13.05 -20.86 -13.20
CA ALA A 13 11.75 -21.28 -12.69
C ALA A 13 10.70 -20.19 -12.90
N ALA A 14 11.03 -18.93 -12.58
CA ALA A 14 10.18 -17.77 -12.81
C ALA A 14 9.87 -17.58 -14.30
N LYS A 15 10.87 -17.70 -15.18
CA LYS A 15 10.67 -17.65 -16.63
C LYS A 15 9.68 -18.72 -17.11
N LYS A 16 9.82 -19.97 -16.67
CA LYS A 16 8.91 -21.07 -17.03
C LYS A 16 7.48 -20.82 -16.54
N ARG A 17 7.33 -20.29 -15.32
CA ARG A 17 6.00 -19.92 -14.76
C ARG A 17 5.34 -18.81 -15.59
N LEU A 18 6.10 -17.79 -15.98
CA LEU A 18 5.60 -16.70 -16.82
C LEU A 18 5.19 -17.20 -18.22
N GLU A 19 5.97 -18.12 -18.80
CA GLU A 19 5.65 -18.77 -20.08
C GLU A 19 4.35 -19.58 -20.03
N ALA A 20 4.15 -20.36 -18.95
CA ALA A 20 2.91 -21.11 -18.74
C ALA A 20 1.70 -20.19 -18.57
N LEU A 21 1.85 -19.10 -17.81
CA LEU A 21 0.79 -18.11 -17.59
C LEU A 21 0.42 -17.37 -18.89
N ALA A 22 1.42 -17.00 -19.69
CA ALA A 22 1.20 -16.40 -21.00
C ALA A 22 0.36 -17.32 -21.90
N LYS A 23 0.68 -18.62 -21.92
CA LYS A 23 -0.06 -19.62 -22.71
C LYS A 23 -1.49 -19.80 -22.22
N SER A 24 -1.73 -19.86 -20.92
CA SER A 24 -3.08 -20.08 -20.37
C SER A 24 -3.99 -18.86 -20.50
N THR A 25 -3.43 -17.66 -20.46
CA THR A 25 -4.18 -16.39 -20.53
C THR A 25 -4.30 -15.82 -21.94
N GLY A 26 -3.54 -16.35 -22.91
CA GLY A 26 -3.46 -15.81 -24.27
C GLY A 26 -2.76 -14.44 -24.37
N ARG A 27 -2.01 -14.06 -23.32
CA ARG A 27 -1.26 -12.78 -23.26
C ARG A 27 0.21 -13.00 -23.56
N SER A 28 0.89 -11.95 -24.04
CA SER A 28 2.34 -12.03 -24.26
C SER A 28 3.09 -11.98 -22.93
N ARG A 29 4.27 -12.59 -22.87
CA ARG A 29 5.16 -12.51 -21.68
C ARG A 29 5.49 -11.08 -21.30
N SER A 30 5.74 -10.23 -22.30
CA SER A 30 6.06 -8.82 -22.08
C SER A 30 4.88 -8.04 -21.52
N PHE A 31 3.65 -8.37 -21.94
CA PHE A 31 2.44 -7.78 -21.38
C PHE A 31 2.30 -8.13 -19.90
N LEU A 32 2.38 -9.42 -19.56
CA LEU A 32 2.26 -9.89 -18.17
C LEU A 32 3.39 -9.37 -17.28
N ALA A 33 4.61 -9.26 -17.81
CA ALA A 33 5.73 -8.68 -17.08
C ALA A 33 5.49 -7.19 -16.80
N ALA A 34 5.05 -6.41 -17.80
CA ALA A 34 4.74 -4.99 -17.63
C ALA A 34 3.58 -4.77 -16.65
N GLU A 35 2.53 -5.60 -16.73
CA GLU A 35 1.41 -5.60 -15.78
C GLU A 35 1.90 -5.84 -14.35
N ALA A 36 2.64 -6.93 -14.12
CA ALA A 36 3.19 -7.23 -12.79
C ALA A 36 4.12 -6.14 -12.23
N ILE A 37 4.90 -5.47 -13.10
CA ILE A 37 5.74 -4.33 -12.69
C ILE A 37 4.87 -3.14 -12.30
N ASN A 38 3.85 -2.81 -13.08
CA ASN A 38 2.96 -1.69 -12.77
C ASN A 38 2.18 -1.91 -11.47
N ASP A 39 1.68 -3.13 -11.25
CA ASP A 39 0.98 -3.47 -10.02
C ASP A 39 1.92 -3.36 -8.81
N TYR A 40 3.14 -3.89 -8.93
CA TYR A 40 4.16 -3.76 -7.89
C TYR A 40 4.49 -2.30 -7.58
N LEU A 41 4.67 -1.47 -8.60
CA LEU A 41 4.92 -0.04 -8.43
C LEU A 41 3.75 0.65 -7.73
N ALA A 42 2.51 0.43 -8.19
CA ALA A 42 1.32 1.04 -7.62
C ALA A 42 1.16 0.71 -6.12
N ASP A 43 1.34 -0.56 -5.75
CA ASP A 43 1.25 -1.01 -4.36
C ASP A 43 2.29 -0.32 -3.46
N ASN A 44 3.55 -0.28 -3.93
CA ASN A 44 4.65 0.31 -3.17
C ASN A 44 4.54 1.83 -3.08
N GLU A 45 4.19 2.50 -4.18
CA GLU A 45 4.02 3.96 -4.22
C GLU A 45 2.89 4.41 -3.29
N TRP A 46 1.75 3.71 -3.32
CA TRP A 46 0.64 3.98 -2.39
C TRP A 46 1.07 3.84 -0.93
N GLN A 47 1.78 2.76 -0.60
CA GLN A 47 2.24 2.51 0.77
C GLN A 47 3.23 3.58 1.23
N ILE A 48 4.23 3.91 0.40
CA ILE A 48 5.25 4.91 0.71
C ILE A 48 4.60 6.28 0.91
N ALA A 49 3.72 6.69 -0.01
CA ALA A 49 3.02 7.97 0.09
C ALA A 49 2.14 8.04 1.35
N GLY A 50 1.46 6.94 1.71
CA GLY A 50 0.68 6.85 2.94
C GLY A 50 1.52 7.02 4.21
N ILE A 51 2.68 6.36 4.27
CA ILE A 51 3.62 6.48 5.40
C ILE A 51 4.17 7.90 5.50
N GLN A 52 4.63 8.48 4.39
CA GLN A 52 5.16 9.85 4.37
C GLN A 52 4.12 10.85 4.86
N LYS A 53 2.88 10.75 4.37
CA LYS A 53 1.77 11.59 4.82
C LYS A 53 1.46 11.41 6.32
N ALA A 54 1.55 10.19 6.84
CA ALA A 54 1.34 9.93 8.26
C ALA A 54 2.43 10.57 9.12
N ILE A 55 3.70 10.49 8.69
CA ILE A 55 4.83 11.14 9.36
C ILE A 55 4.65 12.67 9.35
N GLU A 56 4.36 13.26 8.19
CA GLU A 56 4.10 14.71 8.07
C GLU A 56 2.96 15.17 8.97
N SER A 57 1.88 14.39 9.07
CA SER A 57 0.76 14.68 9.96
C SER A 57 1.17 14.63 11.43
N LEU A 58 2.01 13.67 11.83
CA LEU A 58 2.52 13.56 13.20
C LEU A 58 3.46 14.72 13.54
N ASP A 59 4.35 15.12 12.63
CA ASP A 59 5.26 16.24 12.83
C ASP A 59 4.50 17.57 12.96
N ALA A 60 3.46 17.76 12.14
CA ALA A 60 2.64 18.97 12.16
C ALA A 60 1.71 19.04 13.37
N ASN A 61 0.94 17.97 13.63
CA ASN A 61 -0.22 17.98 14.53
C ASN A 61 -0.04 17.14 15.80
N GLY A 62 1.06 16.39 15.92
CA GLY A 62 1.25 15.39 16.96
C GLY A 62 0.37 14.14 16.76
N GLY A 63 0.38 13.26 17.76
CA GLY A 63 -0.36 12.01 17.76
C GLY A 63 -1.55 12.03 18.71
N VAL A 64 -2.28 10.91 18.76
CA VAL A 64 -3.24 10.64 19.83
C VAL A 64 -2.63 9.59 20.76
N ARG A 65 -2.76 9.76 22.07
CA ARG A 65 -2.28 8.78 23.04
C ARG A 65 -3.15 7.53 22.98
N ASP A 66 -2.53 6.35 23.12
CA ASP A 66 -3.23 5.05 23.12
C ASP A 66 -4.42 5.02 24.10
N GLY A 67 -4.22 5.54 25.32
CA GLY A 67 -5.27 5.56 26.34
C GLY A 67 -6.50 6.38 25.94
N ASP A 68 -6.33 7.48 25.23
CA ASP A 68 -7.45 8.32 24.76
C ASP A 68 -8.22 7.60 23.64
N VAL A 69 -7.51 6.88 22.77
CA VAL A 69 -8.14 6.05 21.72
C VAL A 69 -8.90 4.88 22.33
N ARG A 70 -8.32 4.21 23.33
CA ARG A 70 -8.96 3.08 24.03
C ARG A 70 -10.24 3.52 24.74
N ALA A 71 -10.17 4.59 25.53
CA ALA A 71 -11.35 5.12 26.22
C ALA A 71 -12.47 5.50 25.23
N TRP A 72 -12.09 6.01 24.06
CA TRP A 72 -13.05 6.32 23.00
C TRP A 72 -13.73 5.07 22.44
N ILE A 73 -12.96 4.04 22.05
CA ILE A 73 -13.50 2.78 21.52
C ILE A 73 -14.37 2.06 22.57
N GLU A 74 -13.95 2.03 23.83
CA GLU A 74 -14.69 1.38 24.92
C GLU A 74 -16.02 2.10 25.24
N SER A 75 -16.14 3.38 24.88
CA SER A 75 -17.35 4.17 25.10
C SER A 75 -18.43 3.98 24.01
N TRP A 76 -18.09 3.37 22.86
CA TRP A 76 -19.02 3.18 21.75
C TRP A 76 -20.24 2.34 22.14
N ASP A 77 -21.38 2.64 21.51
CA ASP A 77 -22.67 1.99 21.77
C ASP A 77 -23.15 2.10 23.24
N THR A 78 -22.62 3.09 23.98
CA THR A 78 -23.07 3.41 25.35
C THR A 78 -23.71 4.80 25.41
N PRO A 79 -24.58 5.07 26.40
CA PRO A 79 -25.07 6.43 26.66
C PRO A 79 -23.99 7.44 27.04
N ALA A 80 -22.76 6.98 27.31
CA ALA A 80 -21.61 7.78 27.73
C ALA A 80 -20.52 7.85 26.65
N GLU A 81 -20.87 7.65 25.38
CA GLU A 81 -19.92 7.73 24.26
C GLU A 81 -19.18 9.08 24.28
N ILE A 82 -17.85 9.03 24.27
CA ILE A 82 -16.99 10.22 24.28
C ILE A 82 -16.65 10.66 22.86
N ALA A 83 -16.33 11.94 22.69
CA ALA A 83 -15.92 12.47 21.39
C ALA A 83 -14.59 11.84 20.92
N ARG A 84 -14.45 11.66 19.60
CA ARG A 84 -13.21 11.18 18.99
C ARG A 84 -12.01 12.03 19.45
N PRO A 85 -10.96 11.42 20.02
CA PRO A 85 -9.81 12.15 20.49
C PRO A 85 -9.08 12.80 19.31
N LYS A 86 -8.58 14.03 19.52
CA LYS A 86 -7.89 14.80 18.50
C LYS A 86 -6.37 14.67 18.67
N PRO A 87 -5.61 14.72 17.57
CA PRO A 87 -4.15 14.79 17.65
C PRO A 87 -3.72 16.02 18.46
N GLY A 88 -2.70 15.83 19.29
CA GLY A 88 -2.05 16.90 20.03
C GLY A 88 -0.55 16.64 20.10
N LYS A 89 0.25 17.71 20.14
CA LYS A 89 1.67 17.59 20.45
C LYS A 89 1.80 17.12 21.91
N ALA A 90 2.65 16.12 22.12
CA ALA A 90 3.03 15.70 23.48
C ALA A 90 3.74 16.84 24.22
#